data_AF-A0A960AXH4-F1
#
_entry.id   AF-A0A960AXH4-F1
#
_cell.length_a   1.000
_cell.length_b   1.000
_cell.length_c   1.000
_cell.angle_alpha   90.00
_cell.angle_beta   90.00
_cell.angle_gamma   90.00
#
_symmetry.space_group_name_H-M   'P 1'
#
loop_
_entity.id
_entity.type
_entity.pdbx_description
1 polymer ?
#
loop_
_entity_poly.entity_id
_entity_poly.type
_entity_poly.pdbx_seq_one_letter_code
_entity_poly.pdbx_strand_id
1 'polypeptide(L)' 'MPVPLYQAKAEFFRTLGHPVRIRVLELLAAGDKPVRELRAAIDIEAASLSQQLAVLRL' A
#
# COMPACT_ATOMS: atom_id res chain seq x y z
N MET A 1 8.23 20.31 16.05
CA MET A 1 7.09 20.06 16.96
C MET A 1 6.54 18.67 16.65
N PRO A 2 6.19 17.84 17.64
CA PRO A 2 5.59 16.53 17.37
C PRO A 2 4.25 16.69 16.65
N VAL A 3 3.99 15.84 15.66
CA VAL A 3 2.70 15.81 14.94
C VAL A 3 1.62 15.38 15.92
N PRO A 4 0.50 16.13 16.06
CA PRO A 4 -0.62 15.72 16.90
C PRO A 4 -1.15 14.33 16.50
N LEU A 5 -1.46 13.49 17.48
CA LEU A 5 -1.83 12.07 17.24
C LEU A 5 -2.99 11.90 16.24
N TYR A 6 -3.97 12.79 16.26
CA TYR A 6 -5.10 12.72 15.33
C TYR A 6 -4.68 13.00 13.88
N GLN A 7 -3.68 13.86 13.65
CA GLN A 7 -3.13 14.13 12.31
C GLN A 7 -2.34 12.92 11.81
N ALA A 8 -1.50 12.34 12.67
CA ALA A 8 -0.77 11.11 12.34
C ALA A 8 -1.72 9.96 11.97
N LYS A 9 -2.82 9.78 12.72
CA LYS A 9 -3.87 8.81 12.39
C LYS A 9 -4.55 9.11 11.04
N ALA A 10 -4.87 10.37 10.77
CA ALA A 10 -5.50 10.78 9.52
C ALA A 10 -4.57 10.53 8.31
N GLU A 11 -3.27 10.83 8.44
CA GLU A 11 -2.27 10.54 7.42
C GLU A 11 -2.11 9.03 7.21
N PHE A 12 -2.08 8.24 8.29
CA PHE A 12 -2.04 6.79 8.20
C PHE A 12 -3.25 6.22 7.46
N PHE A 13 -4.48 6.64 7.82
CA PHE A 13 -5.68 6.20 7.11
C PHE A 13 -5.71 6.68 5.66
N ARG A 14 -5.21 7.88 5.36
CA ARG A 14 -5.05 8.36 3.99
C ARG A 14 -4.06 7.50 3.19
N THR A 15 -2.99 7.03 3.83
CA THR A 15 -2.03 6.08 3.24
C THR A 15 -2.62 4.68 3.06
N LEU A 16 -3.64 4.29 3.82
CA LEU A 16 -4.32 3.01 3.63
C LEU A 16 -5.55 3.09 2.72
N GLY A 17 -6.14 4.27 2.54
CA GLY A 17 -7.43 4.48 1.88
C GLY A 17 -7.47 4.30 0.35
N HIS A 18 -6.62 3.44 -0.23
CA HIS A 18 -6.68 3.09 -1.67
C HIS A 18 -6.87 1.58 -1.83
N PRO A 19 -7.81 1.12 -2.67
CA PRO A 19 -8.14 -0.30 -2.80
C PRO A 19 -6.95 -1.17 -3.17
N VAL A 20 -6.07 -0.70 -4.06
CA VAL A 20 -4.84 -1.42 -4.43
C VAL A 20 -3.91 -1.62 -3.22
N ARG A 21 -3.77 -0.62 -2.35
CA ARG A 21 -2.87 -0.72 -1.18
C ARG A 21 -3.41 -1.72 -0.16
N ILE A 22 -4.72 -1.70 0.08
CA ILE A 22 -5.38 -2.73 0.90
C ILE A 22 -5.15 -4.11 0.30
N ARG A 23 -5.36 -4.28 -1.01
CA ARG A 23 -5.16 -5.57 -1.67
C ARG A 23 -3.71 -6.07 -1.59
N VAL A 24 -2.72 -5.18 -1.74
CA VAL A 24 -1.31 -5.50 -1.54
C VAL A 24 -1.07 -6.01 -0.12
N LEU A 25 -1.59 -5.32 0.89
CA LEU A 25 -1.43 -5.70 2.30
C LEU A 25 -2.08 -7.05 2.62
N GLU A 26 -3.28 -7.32 2.08
CA GLU A 26 -3.94 -8.63 2.19
C GLU A 26 -3.09 -9.76 1.60
N LEU A 27 -2.49 -9.54 0.43
CA LEU A 27 -1.66 -10.53 -0.24
C LEU A 27 -0.36 -10.78 0.53
N LEU A 28 0.26 -9.73 1.07
CA LEU A 28 1.50 -9.83 1.85
C LEU A 28 1.25 -10.39 3.27
N ALA A 29 0.06 -10.22 3.83
CA ALA A 29 -0.32 -10.82 5.11
C ALA A 29 -0.32 -12.36 5.07
N ALA A 30 -0.50 -12.95 3.88
CA ALA A 30 -0.39 -14.40 3.66
C ALA A 30 1.07 -14.88 3.51
N GLY A 31 2.05 -13.98 3.47
CA GLY A 31 3.47 -14.26 3.29
C GLY A 31 4.11 -13.39 2.20
N ASP A 32 5.44 -13.40 2.18
CA ASP A 32 6.23 -12.63 1.22
C ASP A 32 5.87 -13.02 -0.23
N LYS A 33 5.70 -12.00 -1.08
CA LYS A 33 5.38 -12.19 -2.50
C LYS A 33 6.27 -11.34 -3.38
N PRO A 34 6.81 -11.90 -4.47
CA PRO A 34 7.52 -11.10 -5.46
C PRO A 34 6.54 -10.17 -6.18
N VAL A 35 7.02 -9.00 -6.61
CA VAL A 35 6.20 -7.96 -7.27
C VAL A 35 5.45 -8.50 -8.49
N ARG A 36 6.02 -9.48 -9.21
CA ARG A 36 5.36 -10.14 -10.35
C ARG A 36 4.05 -10.84 -9.97
N GLU A 37 3.98 -11.44 -8.78
CA GLU A 37 2.78 -12.13 -8.29
C GLU A 37 1.73 -11.12 -7.82
N LEU A 38 2.16 -10.04 -7.17
CA LEU A 38 1.28 -8.93 -6.82
C LEU A 38 0.65 -8.32 -8.08
N ARG A 39 1.43 -8.15 -9.15
CA ARG A 39 0.94 -7.65 -10.43
C ARG A 39 -0.01 -8.62 -11.13
N ALA A 40 0.22 -9.92 -11.01
CA ALA A 40 -0.71 -10.91 -11.57
C ALA A 40 -2.04 -10.96 -10.79
N ALA A 41 -2.01 -10.66 -9.49
CA ALA A 41 -3.19 -10.69 -8.61
C ALA A 41 -3.97 -9.37 -8.58
N ILE A 42 -3.38 -8.27 -9.05
CA ILE A 42 -3.95 -6.92 -9.04
C ILE A 42 -3.92 -6.42 -10.49
N ASP A 43 -5.09 -6.38 -11.12
CA ASP A 43 -5.27 -6.01 -12.53
C ASP A 43 -5.04 -4.51 -12.77
N ILE A 44 -3.77 -4.09 -12.69
CA ILE A 44 -3.32 -2.71 -12.91
C ILE A 44 -1.96 -2.68 -13.62
N GLU A 45 -1.68 -1.53 -14.24
CA GLU A 45 -0.40 -1.24 -14.87
C GLU A 45 0.79 -1.33 -13.91
N ALA A 46 1.92 -1.81 -14.42
CA ALA A 46 3.15 -1.99 -13.63
C ALA A 46 3.66 -0.67 -13.00
N ALA A 47 3.53 0.44 -13.73
CA ALA A 47 3.89 1.77 -13.22
C ALA A 47 2.99 2.19 -12.05
N SER A 48 1.69 1.94 -12.16
CA SER A 48 0.72 2.23 -11.10
C SER A 48 1.01 1.42 -9.85
N LEU A 49 1.22 0.10 -10.00
CA LEU A 49 1.57 -0.76 -8.86
C LEU A 49 2.86 -0.30 -8.18
N SER A 50 3.89 0.07 -8.95
CA SER A 50 5.15 0.56 -8.40
C SER A 50 4.97 1.85 -7.59
N GLN A 51 4.13 2.77 -8.06
CA GLN A 51 3.79 3.99 -7.32
C GLN A 51 3.07 3.66 -6.01
N GLN A 52 2.11 2.74 -6.01
CA GLN A 52 1.41 2.32 -4.79
C GLN A 52 2.35 1.66 -3.78
N LEU A 53 3.29 0.82 -4.24
CA LEU A 53 4.30 0.19 -3.38
C LEU A 53 5.28 1.20 -2.78
N ALA A 54 5.65 2.25 -3.53
CA ALA A 54 6.50 3.32 -3.01
C ALA A 54 5.83 4.06 -1.85
N VAL A 55 4.50 4.27 -1.91
CA VAL A 55 3.73 4.92 -0.84
C VAL A 55 3.66 4.05 0.43
N LEU A 56 3.65 2.72 0.29
CA LEU A 56 3.62 1.79 1.44
C LEU A 56 4.99 1.58 2.11
N ARG A 57 6.09 1.98 1.47
CA ARG A 57 7.46 1.87 2.00
C ARG A 57 7.89 3.02 2.91
N LEU A 58 7.01 3.99 3.15
CA LEU A 58 7.25 5.15 4.01
C LEU A 58 7.36 4.74 5.49
#